data_AF-A0A069D2L4-F1
#
_entry.id   AF-A0A069D2L4-F1
#
_cell.length_a   1.000
_cell.length_b   1.000
_cell.length_c   1.000
_cell.angle_alpha   90.00
_cell.angle_beta   90.00
_cell.angle_gamma   90.00
#
_symmetry.space_group_name_H-M   'P 1'
#
loop_
_entity.id
_entity.type
_entity.pdbx_description
1 polymer ?
#
loop_
_entity_poly.entity_id
_entity_poly.type
_entity_poly.pdbx_seq_one_letter_code
_entity_poly.pdbx_strand_id
1 'polypeptide(L)'
;MEESAIEEIGEGMLPYERDLFLFLNRHHSEFWDNFMMLYSGKLLWVPLCLVFLGLAFYKVKWQNALLFIACFILLACLCDQISANVIKPLFSRLRPTHHPDFMAQVLTVDNYRGGRFGFVSSHAANGFGAVVFLSLVYRCLIFTSVMSLWGLITCYSRIYLGVHFVTDVIGGILLGA
;
A
#
# COMPACT_ATOMS: atom_id res chain seq x y z
N MET A 1 2.90 29.56 2.68
CA MET A 1 2.88 29.72 1.20
C MET A 1 3.35 28.45 0.50
N GLU A 2 4.44 27.82 0.93
CA GLU A 2 4.91 26.57 0.30
C GLU A 2 4.04 25.36 0.66
N GLU A 3 3.66 25.22 1.94
CA GLU A 3 2.78 24.14 2.42
C GLU A 3 1.38 24.18 1.77
N SER A 4 0.81 25.39 1.62
CA SER A 4 -0.47 25.59 0.93
C SER A 4 -0.41 25.23 -0.55
N ALA A 5 0.73 25.43 -1.21
CA ALA A 5 0.88 25.08 -2.62
C ALA A 5 0.96 23.55 -2.82
N ILE A 6 1.56 22.82 -1.88
CA ILE A 6 1.66 21.35 -1.93
C ILE A 6 0.29 20.71 -1.67
N GLU A 7 -0.46 21.22 -0.70
CA GLU A 7 -1.85 20.79 -0.47
C GLU A 7 -2.72 21.06 -1.70
N GLU A 8 -2.58 22.22 -2.33
CA GLU A 8 -3.31 22.59 -3.54
C GLU A 8 -2.97 21.71 -4.75
N ILE A 9 -1.71 21.25 -4.88
CA ILE A 9 -1.32 20.25 -5.90
C ILE A 9 -2.02 18.92 -5.65
N GLY A 10 -2.09 18.47 -4.38
CA GLY A 10 -2.73 17.21 -4.01
C GLY A 10 -4.24 17.20 -4.28
N GLU A 11 -4.91 18.30 -3.95
CA GLU A 11 -6.35 18.50 -4.17
C GLU A 11 -6.67 18.78 -5.65
N GLY A 12 -5.80 19.49 -6.38
CA GLY A 12 -5.97 19.81 -7.79
C GLY A 12 -6.02 18.58 -8.72
N MET A 13 -5.49 17.43 -8.27
CA MET A 13 -5.57 16.17 -9.01
C MET A 13 -6.92 15.44 -8.85
N LEU A 14 -7.67 15.74 -7.79
CA LEU A 14 -8.91 15.03 -7.43
C LEU A 14 -9.97 15.02 -8.55
N PRO A 15 -10.26 16.12 -9.25
CA PRO A 15 -11.27 16.12 -10.30
C PRO A 15 -10.93 15.15 -11.44
N TYR A 16 -9.65 14.94 -11.72
CA TYR A 16 -9.18 14.11 -12.83
C TYR A 16 -9.14 12.61 -12.47
N GLU A 17 -8.92 12.27 -11.20
CA GLU A 17 -8.85 10.87 -10.76
C GLU A 17 -10.14 10.35 -10.13
N ARG A 18 -11.08 11.23 -9.76
CA ARG A 18 -12.36 10.86 -9.12
C ARG A 18 -13.11 9.80 -9.93
N ASP A 19 -13.34 10.06 -11.21
CA ASP A 19 -14.16 9.16 -12.04
C ASP A 19 -13.48 7.80 -12.22
N LEU A 20 -12.14 7.80 -12.34
CA LEU A 20 -11.35 6.58 -12.37
C LEU A 20 -11.44 5.82 -11.04
N PHE A 21 -11.32 6.52 -9.90
CA PHE A 21 -11.45 5.92 -8.58
C PHE A 21 -12.85 5.30 -8.39
N LEU A 22 -13.92 6.03 -8.68
CA LEU A 22 -15.29 5.53 -8.55
C LEU A 22 -15.55 4.36 -9.50
N PHE A 23 -15.01 4.41 -10.72
CA PHE A 23 -15.05 3.30 -11.66
C PHE A 23 -14.40 2.03 -11.10
N LEU A 24 -13.26 2.15 -10.43
CA LEU A 24 -12.56 1.01 -9.83
C LEU A 24 -13.25 0.53 -8.54
N ASN A 25 -13.73 1.45 -7.71
CA ASN A 25 -14.37 1.16 -6.45
C ASN A 25 -15.75 0.51 -6.63
N ARG A 26 -16.48 0.74 -7.73
CA ARG A 26 -17.85 0.19 -7.90
C ARG A 26 -17.97 -1.34 -8.00
N HIS A 27 -16.87 -2.07 -8.15
CA HIS A 27 -16.87 -3.51 -8.47
C HIS A 27 -17.06 -4.41 -7.23
N HIS A 28 -18.01 -4.06 -6.36
CA HIS A 28 -18.28 -4.82 -5.13
C HIS A 28 -19.09 -6.11 -5.37
N SER A 29 -18.74 -7.16 -4.63
CA SER A 29 -19.55 -8.38 -4.45
C SER A 29 -19.19 -9.02 -3.11
N GLU A 30 -20.07 -9.82 -2.52
CA GLU A 30 -19.80 -10.48 -1.23
C GLU A 30 -18.49 -11.29 -1.24
N PHE A 31 -18.19 -11.95 -2.36
CA PHE A 31 -16.93 -12.68 -2.52
C PHE A 31 -15.72 -11.74 -2.50
N TRP A 32 -15.76 -10.69 -3.33
CA TRP A 32 -14.64 -9.76 -3.45
C TRP A 32 -14.45 -8.89 -2.21
N ASP A 33 -15.53 -8.56 -1.50
CA ASP A 33 -15.50 -7.83 -0.23
C ASP A 33 -14.73 -8.61 0.83
N ASN A 34 -15.14 -9.87 1.05
CA ASN A 34 -14.45 -10.77 1.99
C ASN A 34 -13.00 -11.02 1.56
N PHE A 35 -12.76 -11.28 0.28
CA PHE A 35 -11.43 -11.51 -0.24
C PHE A 35 -10.51 -10.30 -0.03
N MET A 36 -10.92 -9.10 -0.44
CA MET A 36 -10.10 -7.90 -0.33
C MET A 36 -9.88 -7.47 1.12
N MET A 37 -10.88 -7.67 1.98
CA MET A 37 -10.75 -7.35 3.39
C MET A 37 -9.77 -8.32 4.09
N LEU A 38 -9.88 -9.62 3.79
CA LEU A 38 -8.95 -10.63 4.29
C LEU A 38 -7.53 -10.45 3.74
N TYR A 39 -7.40 -10.22 2.43
CA TYR A 39 -6.14 -10.02 1.73
C TYR A 39 -5.40 -8.78 2.24
N SER A 40 -6.12 -7.69 2.51
CA SER A 40 -5.50 -6.50 3.10
C SER A 40 -5.17 -6.65 4.60
N GLY A 41 -5.64 -7.72 5.26
CA GLY A 41 -5.40 -7.98 6.67
C GLY A 41 -3.99 -8.50 6.95
N LYS A 42 -3.27 -7.87 7.89
CA LYS A 42 -1.87 -8.24 8.24
C LYS A 42 -1.73 -9.66 8.77
N LEU A 43 -2.71 -10.15 9.53
CA LEU A 43 -2.64 -11.43 10.23
C LEU A 43 -2.51 -12.62 9.28
N LEU A 44 -3.13 -12.56 8.09
CA LEU A 44 -3.05 -13.63 7.10
C LEU A 44 -1.61 -13.81 6.57
N TRP A 45 -0.88 -12.70 6.44
CA TRP A 45 0.47 -12.71 5.88
C TRP A 45 1.54 -13.16 6.88
N VAL A 46 1.31 -13.03 8.19
CA VAL A 46 2.31 -13.38 9.21
C VAL A 46 2.75 -14.84 9.13
N PRO A 47 1.85 -15.86 9.12
CA PRO A 47 2.25 -17.25 8.97
C PRO A 47 3.00 -17.51 7.67
N LEU A 48 2.55 -16.92 6.56
CA LEU A 48 3.20 -17.09 5.26
C LEU A 48 4.63 -16.52 5.27
N CYS A 49 4.82 -15.33 5.85
CA CYS A 49 6.14 -14.73 6.04
C CYS A 49 7.04 -15.60 6.90
N LEU A 50 6.54 -16.16 8.00
CA LEU A 50 7.32 -17.05 8.88
C LEU A 50 7.78 -18.32 8.16
N VAL A 51 6.89 -18.95 7.40
CA VAL A 51 7.23 -20.14 6.60
C VAL A 51 8.28 -19.79 5.53
N PHE A 52 8.09 -18.67 4.83
CA PHE A 52 9.04 -18.23 3.80
C PHE A 52 10.42 -17.93 4.39
N LEU A 53 10.49 -17.22 5.52
CA LEU A 53 11.74 -16.97 6.24
C LEU A 53 12.41 -18.28 6.68
N GLY A 54 11.63 -19.23 7.21
CA GLY A 54 12.13 -20.55 7.59
C GLY A 54 12.76 -21.30 6.42
N LEU A 55 12.08 -21.34 5.26
CA LEU A 55 12.57 -22.01 4.06
C LEU A 55 13.76 -21.29 3.42
N ALA A 56 13.71 -19.96 3.33
CA ALA A 56 14.75 -19.14 2.73
C ALA A 56 16.08 -19.25 3.49
N PHE A 57 16.02 -19.39 4.82
CA PHE A 57 17.20 -19.36 5.67
C PHE A 57 17.59 -20.71 6.29
N TYR A 58 16.85 -21.79 6.03
CA TYR A 58 17.15 -23.12 6.58
C TYR A 58 18.58 -23.61 6.32
N LYS A 59 19.17 -23.25 5.17
CA LYS A 59 20.56 -23.62 4.79
C LYS A 59 21.52 -22.43 4.73
N VAL A 60 21.09 -21.26 5.14
CA VAL A 60 21.88 -20.03 5.06
C VAL A 60 22.56 -19.77 6.41
N LYS A 61 23.75 -19.19 6.39
CA LYS A 61 24.42 -18.75 7.63
C LYS A 61 23.51 -17.76 8.37
N TRP A 62 23.30 -17.99 9.67
CA TRP A 62 22.42 -17.17 10.52
C TRP A 62 22.75 -15.67 10.47
N GLN A 63 24.03 -15.30 10.29
CA GLN A 63 24.47 -13.92 10.13
C GLN A 63 23.85 -13.23 8.91
N ASN A 64 23.79 -13.93 7.77
CA ASN A 64 23.19 -13.42 6.55
C ASN A 64 21.66 -13.33 6.70
N ALA A 65 21.05 -14.29 7.40
CA ALA A 65 19.63 -14.26 7.71
C ALA A 65 19.27 -13.05 8.58
N LEU A 66 20.06 -12.78 9.62
CA LEU A 66 19.87 -11.60 10.47
C LEU A 66 20.05 -10.30 9.70
N LEU A 67 21.08 -10.19 8.86
CA LEU A 67 21.29 -9.00 8.02
C LEU A 67 20.10 -8.77 7.08
N PHE A 68 19.63 -9.82 6.42
CA PHE A 68 18.46 -9.74 5.54
C PHE A 68 17.21 -9.26 6.31
N ILE A 69 16.92 -9.87 7.46
CA ILE A 69 15.78 -9.50 8.30
C ILE A 69 15.92 -8.05 8.77
N ALA A 70 17.11 -7.64 9.21
CA ALA A 70 17.38 -6.27 9.63
C ALA A 70 17.16 -5.26 8.50
N CYS A 71 17.66 -5.52 7.29
CA CYS A 71 17.43 -4.67 6.12
C CYS A 71 15.95 -4.60 5.75
N PHE A 72 15.23 -5.72 5.80
CA PHE A 72 13.80 -5.77 5.48
C PHE A 72 12.95 -4.99 6.50
N ILE A 73 13.23 -5.15 7.80
CA ILE A 73 12.58 -4.38 8.87
C ILE A 73 12.90 -2.90 8.73
N LEU A 74 14.16 -2.56 8.43
CA LEU A 74 14.57 -1.17 8.22
C LEU A 74 13.82 -0.55 7.04
N LEU A 75 13.71 -1.26 5.91
CA LEU A 75 12.94 -0.81 4.75
C LEU A 75 11.48 -0.55 5.11
N ALA A 76 10.82 -1.49 5.78
CA ALA A 76 9.42 -1.34 6.19
C ALA A 76 9.24 -0.15 7.16
N CYS A 77 10.16 0.00 8.12
CA CYS A 77 10.17 1.11 9.05
C CYS A 77 10.35 2.45 8.31
N LEU A 78 11.29 2.55 7.36
CA LEU A 78 11.49 3.76 6.57
C LEU A 78 10.23 4.09 5.75
N CYS A 79 9.63 3.11 5.07
CA CYS A 79 8.39 3.30 4.31
C CYS A 79 7.27 3.85 5.21
N ASP A 80 7.06 3.24 6.38
CA ASP A 80 6.03 3.66 7.33
C ASP A 80 6.31 5.04 7.92
N GLN A 81 7.54 5.32 8.35
CA GLN A 81 7.87 6.58 9.01
C GLN A 81 7.87 7.75 8.04
N ILE A 82 8.39 7.57 6.82
CA ILE A 82 8.37 8.60 5.78
C ILE A 82 6.92 8.85 5.34
N SER A 83 6.13 7.80 5.10
CA SER A 83 4.72 7.94 4.74
C SER A 83 3.92 8.64 5.84
N ALA A 84 4.06 8.21 7.10
CA ALA A 84 3.20 8.65 8.19
C ALA A 84 3.59 10.01 8.78
N ASN A 85 4.88 10.29 8.95
CA ASN A 85 5.33 11.47 9.69
C ASN A 85 5.91 12.58 8.79
N VAL A 86 6.26 12.26 7.54
CA VAL A 86 6.80 13.26 6.61
C VAL A 86 5.76 13.62 5.56
N ILE A 87 5.27 12.65 4.81
CA ILE A 87 4.42 12.93 3.64
C ILE A 87 2.97 13.24 4.04
N LYS A 88 2.35 12.43 4.92
CA LYS A 88 0.94 12.67 5.31
C LYS A 88 0.69 14.04 5.93
N PRO A 89 1.55 14.55 6.85
CA PRO A 89 1.36 15.90 7.38
C PRO A 89 1.59 17.00 6.35
N LEU A 90 2.47 16.77 5.36
CA LEU A 90 2.81 17.75 4.34
C LEU A 90 1.69 17.97 3.32
N PHE A 91 0.98 16.90 2.95
CA PHE A 91 -0.11 16.97 1.97
C PHE A 91 -1.49 17.12 2.61
N SER A 92 -1.67 16.66 3.85
CA SER A 92 -2.96 16.66 4.59
C SER A 92 -4.17 16.20 3.79
N ARG A 93 -3.94 15.40 2.75
CA ARG A 93 -4.96 15.01 1.77
C ARG A 93 -5.92 14.01 2.38
N LEU A 94 -7.20 14.32 2.38
CA LEU A 94 -8.24 13.45 2.91
C LEU A 94 -8.41 12.20 2.04
N ARG A 95 -8.72 11.07 2.70
CA ARG A 95 -9.08 9.84 2.00
C ARG A 95 -10.44 9.97 1.32
N PRO A 96 -10.74 9.14 0.30
CA PRO A 96 -12.05 9.13 -0.34
C PRO A 96 -13.19 8.95 0.68
N THR A 97 -12.99 8.09 1.69
CA THR A 97 -13.95 7.84 2.79
C THR A 97 -14.22 9.02 3.72
N HIS A 98 -13.37 10.06 3.71
CA HIS A 98 -13.48 11.23 4.58
C HIS A 98 -13.68 12.53 3.81
N HIS A 99 -13.69 12.49 2.48
CA HIS A 99 -13.78 13.68 1.65
C HIS A 99 -15.24 14.17 1.57
N PRO A 100 -15.56 15.42 1.95
CA PRO A 100 -16.94 15.90 2.05
C PRO A 100 -17.73 15.74 0.74
N ASP A 101 -17.07 15.99 -0.40
CA ASP A 101 -17.73 15.95 -1.72
C ASP A 101 -18.00 14.53 -2.26
N PHE A 102 -17.26 13.52 -1.79
CA PHE A 102 -17.24 12.20 -2.42
C PHE A 102 -17.57 11.05 -1.47
N MET A 103 -17.51 11.26 -0.15
CA MET A 103 -17.71 10.20 0.85
C MET A 103 -19.05 9.46 0.70
N ALA A 104 -20.08 10.14 0.19
CA ALA A 104 -21.40 9.55 -0.03
C ALA A 104 -21.46 8.59 -1.24
N GLN A 105 -20.51 8.70 -2.17
CA GLN A 105 -20.44 7.87 -3.38
C GLN A 105 -19.44 6.71 -3.24
N VAL A 106 -18.60 6.74 -2.21
CA VAL A 106 -17.57 5.72 -1.96
C VAL A 106 -18.21 4.51 -1.29
N LEU A 107 -18.00 3.34 -1.88
CA LEU A 107 -18.39 2.08 -1.29
C LEU A 107 -17.28 1.60 -0.35
N THR A 108 -17.68 1.19 0.86
CA THR A 108 -16.78 0.69 1.90
C THR A 108 -17.22 -0.69 2.35
N VAL A 109 -16.27 -1.59 2.58
CA VAL A 109 -16.53 -2.92 3.16
C VAL A 109 -16.49 -2.82 4.69
N ASP A 110 -17.49 -3.36 5.38
CA ASP A 110 -17.59 -3.37 6.86
C ASP A 110 -17.36 -2.02 7.54
N ASN A 111 -17.73 -0.91 6.90
CA ASN A 111 -17.45 0.46 7.35
C ASN A 111 -15.95 0.73 7.60
N TYR A 112 -15.05 0.00 6.94
CA TYR A 112 -13.62 0.22 7.03
C TYR A 112 -13.23 1.54 6.33
N ARG A 113 -12.77 2.52 7.12
CA ARG A 113 -12.40 3.86 6.61
C ARG A 113 -10.90 4.17 6.71
N GLY A 114 -10.17 3.39 7.51
CA GLY A 114 -8.76 3.63 7.81
C GLY A 114 -8.50 4.97 8.54
N GLY A 115 -7.30 5.53 8.38
CA GLY A 115 -6.93 6.82 8.99
C GLY A 115 -7.52 8.04 8.25
N ARG A 116 -7.20 9.25 8.70
CA ARG A 116 -7.73 10.48 8.08
C ARG A 116 -7.08 10.83 6.74
N PHE A 117 -5.75 10.75 6.68
CA PHE A 117 -4.96 11.16 5.51
C PHE A 117 -4.59 9.98 4.61
N GLY A 118 -4.69 10.20 3.29
CA GLY A 118 -4.53 9.18 2.24
C GLY A 118 -3.14 9.16 1.62
N PHE A 119 -2.55 10.33 1.34
CA PHE A 119 -1.33 10.43 0.56
C PHE A 119 -0.06 10.36 1.43
N VAL A 120 0.93 9.49 1.17
CA VAL A 120 0.94 8.32 0.27
C VAL A 120 0.45 7.05 0.97
N SER A 121 0.02 6.05 0.19
CA SER A 121 -0.42 4.75 0.69
C SER A 121 0.74 3.94 1.28
N SER A 122 0.76 3.78 2.60
CA SER A 122 1.77 2.97 3.31
C SER A 122 1.68 1.48 2.95
N HIS A 123 0.50 0.96 2.59
CA HIS A 123 0.38 -0.43 2.11
C HIS A 123 1.04 -0.61 0.74
N ALA A 124 0.89 0.37 -0.15
CA ALA A 124 1.56 0.35 -1.45
C ALA A 124 3.08 0.50 -1.30
N ALA A 125 3.54 1.40 -0.41
CA ALA A 125 4.96 1.60 -0.13
C ALA A 125 5.64 0.35 0.43
N ASN A 126 5.09 -0.25 1.49
CA ASN A 126 5.65 -1.50 2.02
C ASN A 126 5.54 -2.66 1.02
N GLY A 127 4.42 -2.75 0.30
CA GLY A 127 4.21 -3.80 -0.70
C GLY A 127 5.28 -3.75 -1.79
N PHE A 128 5.44 -2.61 -2.46
CA PHE A 128 6.40 -2.47 -3.54
C PHE A 128 7.86 -2.40 -3.05
N GLY A 129 8.13 -1.88 -1.86
CA GLY A 129 9.44 -2.02 -1.23
C GLY A 129 9.82 -3.48 -1.02
N ALA A 130 8.89 -4.32 -0.55
CA ALA A 130 9.12 -5.76 -0.45
C ALA A 130 9.34 -6.40 -1.83
N VAL A 131 8.57 -6.01 -2.85
CA VAL A 131 8.76 -6.50 -4.24
C VAL A 131 10.17 -6.19 -4.72
N VAL A 132 10.62 -4.93 -4.65
CA VAL A 132 11.93 -4.50 -5.15
C VAL A 132 13.04 -5.17 -4.35
N PHE A 133 12.99 -5.12 -3.02
CA PHE A 133 14.00 -5.73 -2.16
C PHE A 133 14.17 -7.24 -2.44
N LEU A 134 13.07 -7.99 -2.46
CA LEU A 134 13.12 -9.43 -2.69
C LEU A 134 13.55 -9.76 -4.12
N SER A 135 13.13 -8.96 -5.11
CA SER A 135 13.55 -9.15 -6.51
C SER A 135 15.06 -8.93 -6.69
N LEU A 136 15.64 -7.96 -5.99
CA LEU A 136 17.08 -7.71 -6.01
C LEU A 136 17.89 -8.80 -5.31
N VAL A 137 17.33 -9.45 -4.28
CA VAL A 137 17.97 -10.56 -3.56
C VAL A 137 17.91 -11.86 -4.37
N TYR A 138 16.73 -12.24 -4.87
CA TYR A 138 16.54 -13.53 -5.55
C TYR A 138 16.86 -13.50 -7.04
N ARG A 139 16.78 -12.33 -7.70
CA ARG A 139 17.13 -12.10 -9.11
C ARG A 139 16.52 -13.10 -10.10
N CYS A 140 15.32 -13.56 -9.82
CA CYS A 140 14.58 -14.50 -10.65
C CYS A 140 13.37 -13.81 -11.27
N LEU A 141 13.23 -13.87 -12.59
CA LEU A 141 12.15 -13.18 -13.31
C LEU A 141 10.78 -13.69 -12.88
N ILE A 142 10.61 -15.01 -12.79
CA ILE A 142 9.32 -15.61 -12.38
C ILE A 142 8.96 -15.14 -10.97
N PHE A 143 9.92 -15.16 -10.05
CA PHE A 143 9.73 -14.68 -8.68
C PHE A 143 9.35 -13.19 -8.66
N THR A 144 10.07 -12.37 -9.42
CA THR A 144 9.82 -10.92 -9.55
C THR A 144 8.42 -10.65 -10.10
N SER A 145 7.99 -11.38 -11.11
CA SER A 145 6.65 -11.26 -11.70
C SER A 145 5.55 -11.65 -10.71
N VAL A 146 5.72 -12.74 -9.97
CA VAL A 146 4.77 -13.18 -8.93
C VAL A 146 4.68 -12.16 -7.80
N MET A 147 5.81 -11.67 -7.31
CA MET A 147 5.85 -10.63 -6.28
C MET A 147 5.23 -9.31 -6.77
N SER A 148 5.49 -8.92 -8.02
CA SER A 148 4.88 -7.73 -8.63
C SER A 148 3.36 -7.86 -8.72
N LEU A 149 2.85 -9.02 -9.13
CA LEU A 149 1.41 -9.29 -9.13
C LEU A 149 0.82 -9.18 -7.72
N TRP A 150 1.49 -9.76 -6.72
CA TRP A 150 1.11 -9.62 -5.31
C TRP A 150 1.08 -8.15 -4.85
N GLY A 151 2.10 -7.36 -5.22
CA GLY A 151 2.14 -5.92 -4.93
C GLY A 151 1.00 -5.16 -5.60
N LEU A 152 0.67 -5.48 -6.85
CA LEU A 152 -0.45 -4.89 -7.58
C LEU A 152 -1.81 -5.22 -6.97
N ILE A 153 -2.04 -6.47 -6.54
CA ILE A 153 -3.27 -6.84 -5.83
C ILE A 153 -3.36 -6.10 -4.49
N THR A 154 -2.24 -5.97 -3.77
CA THR A 154 -2.18 -5.15 -2.55
C THR A 154 -2.59 -3.70 -2.81
N CYS A 155 -2.08 -3.11 -3.90
CA CYS A 155 -2.44 -1.76 -4.31
C CYS A 155 -3.93 -1.63 -4.65
N TYR A 156 -4.45 -2.54 -5.48
CA TYR A 156 -5.85 -2.55 -5.87
C TYR A 156 -6.79 -2.74 -4.67
N SER A 157 -6.43 -3.58 -3.69
CA SER A 157 -7.23 -3.78 -2.48
C SER A 157 -7.50 -2.48 -1.72
N ARG A 158 -6.58 -1.51 -1.77
CA ARG A 158 -6.75 -0.22 -1.09
C ARG A 158 -7.71 0.72 -1.81
N ILE A 159 -7.73 0.67 -3.14
CA ILE A 159 -8.70 1.39 -3.97
C ILE A 159 -10.08 0.75 -3.81
N TYR A 160 -10.13 -0.59 -3.84
CA TYR A 160 -11.36 -1.36 -3.65
C TYR A 160 -12.02 -1.08 -2.30
N LEU A 161 -11.26 -1.06 -1.20
CA LEU A 161 -11.77 -0.72 0.13
C LEU A 161 -12.13 0.77 0.30
N GLY A 162 -11.93 1.59 -0.74
CA GLY A 162 -12.29 3.01 -0.76
C GLY A 162 -11.38 3.91 0.06
N VAL A 163 -10.25 3.40 0.58
CA VAL A 163 -9.42 4.12 1.54
C VAL A 163 -8.26 4.89 0.92
N HIS A 164 -7.97 4.71 -0.37
CA HIS A 164 -6.90 5.42 -1.06
C HIS A 164 -7.29 5.71 -2.50
N PHE A 165 -6.87 6.88 -2.98
CA PHE A 165 -6.96 7.23 -4.39
C PHE A 165 -5.86 6.55 -5.21
N VAL A 166 -5.96 6.64 -6.55
CA VAL A 166 -4.99 6.03 -7.46
C VAL A 166 -3.63 6.71 -7.31
N THR A 167 -3.59 8.03 -7.17
CA THR A 167 -2.33 8.77 -6.94
C THR A 167 -1.68 8.42 -5.59
N ASP A 168 -2.47 8.19 -4.53
CA ASP A 168 -1.95 7.77 -3.22
C ASP A 168 -1.18 6.45 -3.34
N VAL A 169 -1.72 5.54 -4.16
CA VAL A 169 -1.13 4.24 -4.45
C VAL A 169 0.13 4.41 -5.28
N ILE A 170 0.09 5.19 -6.37
CA ILE A 170 1.27 5.44 -7.22
C ILE A 170 2.40 6.08 -6.41
N GLY A 171 2.10 7.11 -5.61
CA GLY A 171 3.09 7.73 -4.73
C GLY A 171 3.65 6.75 -3.69
N GLY A 172 2.84 5.82 -3.20
CA GLY A 172 3.30 4.73 -2.35
C GLY A 172 4.24 3.79 -3.09
N ILE A 173 3.90 3.35 -4.30
CA ILE A 173 4.76 2.50 -5.14
C ILE A 173 6.13 3.17 -5.35
N LEU A 174 6.13 4.46 -5.71
CA LEU A 174 7.35 5.24 -5.92
C LEU A 174 8.19 5.42 -4.66
N LEU A 175 7.55 5.57 -3.49
CA LEU A 175 8.27 5.65 -2.21
C LEU A 175 8.92 4.31 -1.83
N GLY A 176 8.25 3.20 -2.13
CA GLY A 176 8.74 1.87 -1.79
C GLY A 176 9.86 1.36 -2.70
N ALA A 177 9.80 1.72 -3.99
CA ALA A 177 10.75 1.28 -5.00
C ALA A 177 12.10 2.01 -4.92
#